data_AF-A0A5C4T628-F1
#
_entry.id   AF-A0A5C4T628-F1
#
_cell.length_a   1.000
_cell.length_b   1.000
_cell.length_c   1.000
_cell.angle_alpha   90.00
_cell.angle_beta   90.00
_cell.angle_gamma   90.00
#
_symmetry.space_group_name_H-M   'P 1'
#
loop_
_entity.id
_entity.type
_entity.pdbx_description
1 polymer ?
#
loop_
_entity_poly.entity_id
_entity_poly.type
_entity_poly.pdbx_seq_one_letter_code
_entity_poly.pdbx_strand_id
1 'polypeptide(L)' 'MSEKDNQAASQLPIDPEYIYKRATLHKRINELSYRDAEAALAFLRDWAEGKKHIEQLWEEVAVALGAGA' A
#
# COMPACT_ATOMS: atom_id res chain seq x y z
N MET A 1 9.93 1.93 41.90
CA MET A 1 9.91 1.66 40.44
C MET A 1 9.23 2.85 39.80
N SER A 2 10.01 3.71 39.13
CA SER A 2 9.49 4.91 38.46
C SER A 2 8.90 4.54 37.11
N GLU A 3 7.77 5.17 36.79
CA GLU A 3 7.03 5.12 35.51
C GLU A 3 7.79 5.76 34.33
N LYS A 4 9.12 5.61 34.28
CA LYS A 4 9.99 6.22 33.26
C LYS A 4 10.39 5.28 32.13
N ASP A 5 9.88 4.05 32.11
CA ASP A 5 10.15 3.07 31.05
C ASP A 5 9.08 3.13 29.94
N ASN A 6 8.54 4.32 29.68
CA ASN A 6 7.65 4.56 28.55
C ASN A 6 8.31 5.50 27.55
N GLN A 7 9.35 5.03 26.84
CA GLN A 7 9.64 5.46 25.47
C GLN A 7 10.95 4.84 24.95
N ALA A 8 10.78 3.80 24.14
CA ALA A 8 11.43 3.69 22.84
C ALA A 8 10.71 2.55 22.13
N ALA A 9 9.54 2.84 21.56
CA ALA A 9 9.01 1.96 20.52
C ALA A 9 10.11 1.88 19.46
N SER A 10 10.78 0.74 19.39
CA SER A 10 11.92 0.49 18.51
C SER A 10 11.56 0.98 17.11
N GLN A 11 12.12 2.11 16.68
CA GLN A 11 11.97 2.58 15.31
C GLN A 11 12.62 1.52 14.44
N LEU A 12 11.78 0.72 13.80
CA LEU A 12 12.25 -0.25 12.82
C LEU A 12 13.07 0.50 11.76
N PRO A 13 14.14 -0.10 11.22
CA PRO A 13 14.99 0.56 10.22
C PRO A 13 14.28 0.81 8.88
N ILE A 14 13.01 0.39 8.76
CA ILE A 14 12.17 0.52 7.58
C ILE A 14 10.82 1.04 8.05
N ASP A 15 10.26 1.97 7.28
CA ASP A 15 8.92 2.48 7.49
C ASP A 15 7.87 1.35 7.47
N PRO A 16 7.15 1.10 8.59
CA PRO A 16 6.10 0.10 8.66
C PRO A 16 4.97 0.34 7.64
N GLU A 17 4.68 1.60 7.30
CA GLU A 17 3.64 1.94 6.34
C GLU A 17 4.04 1.49 4.94
N TYR A 18 5.28 1.75 4.53
CA TYR A 18 5.82 1.25 3.27
C TYR A 18 5.72 -0.29 3.16
N ILE A 19 6.10 -1.02 4.23
CA ILE A 19 5.97 -2.48 4.27
C ILE A 19 4.52 -2.92 4.14
N TYR A 20 3.61 -2.27 4.86
CA TYR A 20 2.18 -2.56 4.79
C TYR A 20 1.64 -2.34 3.38
N LYS A 21 1.90 -1.18 2.77
CA LYS A 21 1.46 -0.84 1.40
C LYS A 21 1.96 -1.89 0.41
N ARG A 22 3.26 -2.19 0.43
CA ARG A 22 3.86 -3.19 -0.46
C ARG A 22 3.27 -4.58 -0.25
N ALA A 23 3.10 -5.01 1.00
CA ALA A 23 2.59 -6.34 1.33
C ALA A 23 1.11 -6.50 1.00
N THR A 24 0.31 -5.42 0.99
CA THR A 24 -1.15 -5.49 0.84
C THR A 24 -1.69 -4.93 -0.47
N LEU A 25 -0.84 -4.34 -1.33
CA LEU A 25 -1.24 -3.77 -2.63
C LEU A 25 -2.05 -4.77 -3.49
N HIS A 26 -1.66 -6.04 -3.52
CA HIS A 26 -2.39 -7.10 -4.23
C HIS A 26 -3.85 -7.22 -3.81
N LYS A 27 -4.17 -6.98 -2.52
CA LYS A 27 -5.54 -7.07 -2.01
C LYS A 27 -6.42 -5.94 -2.53
N ARG A 28 -5.87 -4.72 -2.62
CA ARG A 28 -6.56 -3.57 -3.19
C ARG A 28 -6.78 -3.72 -4.70
N ILE A 29 -5.78 -4.24 -5.41
CA ILE A 29 -5.92 -4.56 -6.85
C ILE A 29 -7.00 -5.64 -7.04
N ASN A 30 -7.02 -6.67 -6.19
CA ASN A 30 -8.08 -7.69 -6.21
C ASN A 30 -9.47 -7.08 -5.94
N GLU A 31 -9.60 -6.16 -4.98
CA GLU A 31 -10.85 -5.45 -4.74
C GLU A 31 -11.29 -4.65 -5.98
N LEU A 32 -10.36 -3.93 -6.61
CA LEU A 32 -10.63 -3.18 -7.83
C LEU A 32 -11.09 -4.11 -8.95
N SER A 33 -10.54 -5.32 -9.07
CA SER A 33 -10.89 -6.27 -10.13
C SER A 33 -12.37 -6.67 -10.18
N TYR A 34 -13.08 -6.60 -9.05
CA TYR A 34 -14.52 -6.86 -9.00
C TYR A 34 -15.37 -5.71 -9.55
N ARG A 35 -14.79 -4.50 -9.70
CA ARG A 35 -15.46 -3.29 -10.18
C ARG A 35 -14.99 -2.91 -11.59
N ASP A 36 -13.68 -3.00 -11.82
CA ASP A 36 -13.01 -2.68 -13.08
C ASP A 36 -11.82 -3.63 -13.28
N ALA A 37 -12.06 -4.72 -14.03
CA ALA A 37 -11.06 -5.75 -14.30
C ALA A 37 -9.89 -5.24 -15.16
N GLU A 38 -10.16 -4.34 -16.10
CA GLU A 38 -9.13 -3.80 -17.01
C GLU A 38 -8.18 -2.86 -16.25
N ALA A 39 -8.72 -1.98 -15.40
CA ALA A 39 -7.89 -1.13 -14.54
C ALA A 39 -7.05 -1.97 -13.56
N ALA A 40 -7.64 -2.98 -12.92
CA ALA A 40 -6.92 -3.88 -12.03
C ALA A 40 -5.77 -4.61 -12.73
N LEU A 41 -6.00 -5.10 -13.96
CA LEU A 41 -4.97 -5.75 -14.75
C LEU A 41 -3.83 -4.78 -15.13
N ALA A 42 -4.16 -3.53 -15.43
CA ALA A 42 -3.16 -2.49 -15.71
C ALA A 42 -2.25 -2.24 -14.49
N PHE A 43 -2.84 -2.07 -13.30
CA PHE A 43 -2.08 -1.89 -12.07
C PHE A 43 -1.22 -3.10 -11.70
N LEU A 44 -1.72 -4.32 -11.94
CA LEU A 44 -0.95 -5.53 -11.70
C LEU A 44 0.31 -5.59 -12.59
N ARG A 45 0.18 -5.19 -13.87
CA ARG A 45 1.31 -5.11 -14.81
C ARG A 45 2.31 -4.04 -14.39
N ASP A 46 1.85 -2.84 -14.09
CA ASP A 46 2.72 -1.74 -13.63
C ASP A 46 3.52 -2.14 -12.38
N TRP A 47 2.89 -2.87 -11.46
CA TRP A 47 3.56 -3.38 -10.26
C TRP A 47 4.58 -4.47 -10.58
N ALA A 48 4.22 -5.46 -11.40
CA ALA A 48 5.12 -6.56 -11.77
C ALA A 48 6.35 -6.08 -12.56
N GLU A 49 6.17 -5.05 -13.39
CA GLU A 49 7.23 -4.46 -14.20
C GLU A 49 8.09 -3.45 -13.42
N GLY A 50 7.69 -3.10 -12.19
CA GLY A 50 8.43 -2.15 -11.34
C GLY A 50 8.46 -0.73 -11.91
N LYS A 51 7.51 -0.37 -12.77
CA LYS A 51 7.46 0.94 -13.46
C LYS A 51 7.15 2.12 -12.54
N LYS A 52 6.50 1.85 -11.40
CA LYS A 52 6.02 2.86 -10.45
C LYS A 52 6.47 2.51 -9.03
N HIS A 53 6.68 3.54 -8.22
CA HIS A 53 6.92 3.38 -6.79
C HIS A 53 5.66 2.85 -6.09
N ILE A 54 5.84 2.10 -5.00
CA ILE A 54 4.73 1.49 -4.24
C ILE A 54 3.73 2.53 -3.75
N GLU A 55 4.21 3.69 -3.26
CA GLU A 55 3.34 4.76 -2.78
C GLU A 55 2.46 5.32 -3.91
N GLN A 56 3.04 5.56 -5.08
CA GLN A 56 2.28 6.02 -6.24
C GLN A 56 1.21 5.00 -6.66
N LEU A 57 1.59 3.73 -6.80
CA LEU A 57 0.64 2.66 -7.13
C LEU A 57 -0.48 2.54 -6.09
N TRP A 58 -0.14 2.70 -4.82
CA TRP A 58 -1.10 2.61 -3.73
C TRP A 58 -2.17 3.71 -3.83
N GLU A 59 -1.76 4.95 -4.04
CA GLU A 59 -2.69 6.08 -4.17
C GLU A 59 -3.53 6.00 -5.44
N GLU A 60 -2.92 5.64 -6.58
CA GLU A 60 -3.65 5.50 -7.85
C GLU A 60 -4.72 4.40 -7.77
N VAL A 61 -4.43 3.26 -7.12
CA VAL A 61 -5.43 2.21 -6.87
C VAL A 61 -6.51 2.68 -5.88
N ALA A 62 -6.15 3.47 -4.87
CA ALA A 62 -7.11 4.04 -3.91
C ALA A 62 -8.10 4.97 -4.61
N VAL A 63 -7.61 5.83 -5.50
CA VAL A 63 -8.43 6.71 -6.34
C VAL A 63 -9.34 5.90 -7.25
N ALA A 64 -8.81 4.86 -7.91
CA ALA A 64 -9.62 3.98 -8.77
C ALA A 64 -10.73 3.23 -8.00
N LEU A 65 -10.51 2.94 -6.71
CA LEU A 65 -11.52 2.38 -5.81
C LEU A 65 -12.56 3.40 -5.32
N GLY A 66 -12.37 4.69 -5.61
CA GLY A 66 -13.21 5.78 -5.11
C GLY A 66 -12.92 6.18 -3.65
N ALA A 67 -11.76 5.79 -3.10
CA ALA A 67 -11.34 6.16 -1.75
C ALA A 67 -10.60 7.51 -1.70
N GLY A 68 -10.39 8.18 -2.84
CA GLY A 68 -9.76 9.48 -2.94
C GLY A 68 -10.79 10.62 -3.10
N ALA A 69 -11.13 11.27 -1.99
CA ALA A 69 -11.67 12.62 -1.93
C ALA A 69 -11.03 13.36 -0.74
#